data_AF-A0A7S3MDZ7-F1
#
_entry.id   AF-A0A7S3MDZ7-F1
#
_cell.length_a   1.000
_cell.length_b   1.000
_cell.length_c   1.000
_cell.angle_alpha   90.00
_cell.angle_beta   90.00
_cell.angle_gamma   90.00
#
_symmetry.space_group_name_H-M   'P 1'
#
loop_
_entity.id
_entity.type
_entity.pdbx_description
1 polymer ?
#
loop_
_entity_poly.entity_id
_entity_poly.type
_entity_poly.pdbx_seq_one_letter_code
_entity_poly.pdbx_strand_id
1 'polypeptide(L)'
;VERDSLLRSRHPVETGTFSILAQAVQGILASWPDKYETNTPKQVLLLHELEILLNKASQDEFALVKSAFLNRIVSCIGTDADNIRPAQRALQLFKNSSFLALLMGTGPTTGSQGSTTDSKDTPDDCIERTKQAGAESLRMLLPALFRGGQLCWNPTVNKMTGLALNNLKSANEDVFASTSDLLFGSGGTRASQGKSFKASSPPLEKVQQTPLLLSNPPLSFADAKTSHHDAKDTSKSTARSSNPDPVLWAMENMNLDSTSSGASAKSDAKSDSKGE
;
A
#
# COMPACT_ATOMS: atom_id res chain seq x y z
N VAL A 1 28.94 33.82 49.37
CA VAL A 1 29.65 32.61 48.91
C VAL A 1 28.60 31.53 48.71
N GLU A 2 28.75 30.66 47.70
CA GLU A 2 27.75 29.66 47.23
C GLU A 2 26.42 30.22 46.70
N ARG A 3 26.34 30.55 45.39
CA ARG A 3 25.12 30.44 44.55
C ARG A 3 25.36 30.41 43.02
N ASP A 4 26.59 30.18 42.53
CA ASP A 4 26.96 30.38 41.10
C ASP A 4 27.54 29.13 40.38
N SER A 5 27.15 27.91 40.75
CA SER A 5 27.80 26.68 40.24
C SER A 5 26.87 25.61 39.63
N LEU A 6 25.63 25.97 39.26
CA LEU A 6 24.63 25.03 38.71
C LEU A 6 24.04 25.44 37.35
N LEU A 7 24.74 26.27 36.57
CA LEU A 7 24.39 26.55 35.18
C LEU A 7 25.55 26.24 34.24
N ARG A 8 25.20 25.55 33.14
CA ARG A 8 26.05 25.29 31.95
C ARG A 8 27.03 24.09 32.03
N SER A 9 26.53 22.93 32.47
CA SER A 9 26.76 21.71 31.67
C SER A 9 25.59 21.56 30.68
N ARG A 10 25.59 22.39 29.63
CA ARG A 10 24.85 22.05 28.41
C ARG A 10 25.78 21.15 27.62
N HIS A 11 25.53 19.85 27.65
CA HIS A 11 26.00 18.99 26.57
C HIS A 11 25.56 19.65 25.24
N PRO A 12 26.44 19.73 24.22
CA PRO A 12 25.96 19.98 22.89
C PRO A 12 24.99 18.83 22.58
N VAL A 13 23.70 19.15 22.41
CA VAL A 13 22.83 18.28 21.65
C VAL A 13 23.48 18.24 20.28
N GLU A 14 24.09 17.10 19.93
CA GLU A 14 24.63 16.91 18.60
C GLU A 14 23.49 17.20 17.63
N THR A 15 23.62 18.31 16.91
CA THR A 15 22.71 18.67 15.84
C THR A 15 23.05 17.76 14.67
N GLY A 16 22.73 16.47 14.82
CA GLY A 16 22.71 15.51 13.75
C GLY A 16 21.95 16.15 12.60
N THR A 17 22.60 16.20 11.45
CA THR A 17 22.13 16.99 10.29
C THR A 17 20.73 16.54 9.91
N PHE A 18 19.73 17.29 10.35
CA PHE A 18 18.34 16.93 10.10
C PHE A 18 18.12 16.93 8.59
N SER A 19 17.83 15.75 8.03
CA SER A 19 17.46 15.65 6.63
C SER A 19 16.23 16.52 6.36
N ILE A 20 16.41 17.50 5.47
CA ILE A 20 15.32 18.37 5.01
C ILE A 20 14.23 17.53 4.35
N LEU A 21 14.61 16.43 3.68
CA LEU A 21 13.68 15.48 3.08
C LEU A 21 12.86 14.76 4.15
N ALA A 22 13.50 14.22 5.20
CA ALA A 22 12.81 13.56 6.30
C ALA A 22 11.87 14.55 7.03
N GLN A 23 12.29 15.79 7.26
CA GLN A 23 11.44 16.85 7.82
C GLN A 23 10.23 17.19 6.93
N ALA A 24 10.44 17.30 5.61
CA ALA A 24 9.36 17.56 4.66
C ALA A 24 8.33 16.43 4.63
N VAL A 25 8.79 15.17 4.62
CA VAL A 25 7.92 13.98 4.71
C VAL A 25 7.16 13.96 6.04
N GLN A 26 7.82 14.23 7.17
CA GLN A 26 7.15 14.32 8.47
C GLN A 26 6.07 15.42 8.50
N GLY A 27 6.35 16.60 7.93
CA GLY A 27 5.38 17.70 7.80
C GLY A 27 4.15 17.33 6.95
N ILE A 28 4.35 16.61 5.85
CA ILE A 28 3.26 16.05 5.03
C ILE A 28 2.42 15.02 5.82
N LEU A 29 3.08 14.11 6.55
CA LEU A 29 2.39 13.08 7.34
C LEU A 29 1.64 13.63 8.56
N ALA A 30 2.11 14.75 9.12
CA ALA A 30 1.46 15.51 10.19
C ALA A 30 0.26 16.33 9.70
N SER A 31 0.31 16.82 8.45
CA SER A 31 -0.80 17.57 7.82
C SER A 31 -1.82 16.66 7.10
N TRP A 32 -1.73 15.35 7.28
CA TRP A 32 -2.60 14.37 6.63
C TRP A 32 -4.06 14.54 7.04
N PRO A 33 -5.03 14.55 6.12
CA PRO A 33 -6.44 14.74 6.46
C PRO A 33 -7.02 13.52 7.19
N ASP A 34 -7.57 13.74 8.38
CA ASP A 34 -8.11 12.70 9.27
C ASP A 34 -9.40 12.04 8.77
N LYS A 35 -10.17 12.72 7.92
CA LYS A 35 -11.48 12.26 7.45
C LYS A 35 -11.45 11.94 5.95
N TYR A 36 -11.82 10.71 5.62
CA TYR A 36 -11.81 10.17 4.25
C TYR A 36 -12.75 10.91 3.28
N GLU A 37 -13.92 11.35 3.76
CA GLU A 37 -14.99 11.86 2.90
C GLU A 37 -14.78 13.31 2.44
N THR A 38 -14.14 14.16 3.24
CA THR A 38 -14.09 15.61 2.96
C THR A 38 -12.85 16.07 2.20
N ASN A 39 -11.86 15.21 1.91
CA ASN A 39 -10.71 15.62 1.09
C ASN A 39 -9.91 14.51 0.39
N THR A 40 -10.60 13.54 -0.22
CA THR A 40 -9.94 12.50 -1.03
C THR A 40 -8.98 13.05 -2.11
N PRO A 41 -9.27 14.15 -2.84
CA PRO A 41 -8.31 14.70 -3.80
C PRO A 41 -6.97 15.11 -3.17
N LYS A 42 -6.98 15.72 -1.97
CA LYS A 42 -5.74 16.02 -1.25
C LYS A 42 -5.01 14.76 -0.82
N GLN A 43 -5.68 13.70 -0.36
CA GLN A 43 -4.99 12.43 -0.05
C GLN A 43 -4.24 11.87 -1.27
N VAL A 44 -4.86 11.90 -2.46
CA VAL A 44 -4.23 11.45 -3.71
C VAL A 44 -3.04 12.33 -4.10
N LEU A 45 -3.13 13.65 -3.90
CA LEU A 45 -2.02 14.58 -4.13
C LEU A 45 -0.87 14.36 -3.13
N LEU A 46 -1.16 14.23 -1.82
CA LEU A 46 -0.12 13.98 -0.81
C LEU A 46 0.57 12.63 -1.02
N LEU A 47 -0.16 11.59 -1.43
CA LEU A 47 0.44 10.31 -1.87
C LEU A 47 1.37 10.50 -3.09
N HIS A 48 1.11 11.48 -3.95
CA HIS A 48 1.95 11.78 -5.11
C HIS A 48 3.22 12.53 -4.74
N GLU A 49 3.12 13.59 -3.93
CA GLU A 49 4.29 14.30 -3.42
C GLU A 49 5.20 13.37 -2.59
N LEU A 50 4.62 12.50 -1.77
CA LEU A 50 5.38 11.48 -1.03
C LEU A 50 6.13 10.51 -1.96
N GLU A 51 5.55 10.10 -3.10
CA GLU A 51 6.29 9.27 -4.08
C GLU A 51 7.50 10.04 -4.64
N ILE A 52 7.32 11.31 -5.01
CA ILE A 52 8.40 12.15 -5.57
C ILE A 52 9.53 12.32 -4.56
N LEU A 53 9.21 12.60 -3.30
CA LEU A 53 10.19 12.75 -2.23
C LEU A 53 10.91 11.43 -1.90
N LEU A 54 10.17 10.32 -1.76
CA LEU A 54 10.78 9.02 -1.46
C LEU A 54 11.69 8.52 -2.58
N ASN A 55 11.43 8.88 -3.84
CA ASN A 55 12.34 8.62 -4.97
C ASN A 55 13.69 9.35 -4.88
N LYS A 56 13.87 10.27 -3.91
CA LYS A 56 15.11 10.99 -3.63
C LYS A 56 15.70 10.66 -2.26
N ALA A 57 15.00 9.89 -1.44
CA ALA A 57 15.43 9.55 -0.08
C ALA A 57 16.57 8.53 -0.08
N SER A 58 17.52 8.68 0.84
CA SER A 58 18.42 7.59 1.22
C SER A 58 17.70 6.55 2.07
N GLN A 59 18.34 5.39 2.26
CA GLN A 59 17.83 4.34 3.15
C GLN A 59 17.69 4.83 4.60
N ASP A 60 18.63 5.66 5.07
CA ASP A 60 18.64 6.22 6.43
C ASP A 60 17.56 7.28 6.62
N GLU A 61 17.38 8.16 5.63
CA GLU A 61 16.31 9.16 5.63
C GLU A 61 14.92 8.50 5.63
N PHE A 62 14.76 7.43 4.83
CA PHE A 62 13.53 6.65 4.82
C PHE A 62 13.28 5.97 6.17
N ALA A 63 14.30 5.40 6.81
CA ALA A 63 14.16 4.74 8.11
C ALA A 63 13.54 5.66 9.18
N LEU A 64 13.87 6.95 9.18
CA LEU A 64 13.32 7.96 10.11
C LEU A 64 11.81 8.24 9.93
N VAL A 65 11.25 7.93 8.76
CA VAL A 65 9.84 8.25 8.40
C VAL A 65 9.00 7.01 8.07
N LYS A 66 9.66 5.87 7.87
CA LYS A 66 9.10 4.59 7.39
C LYS A 66 7.83 4.16 8.13
N SER A 67 7.85 4.11 9.47
CA SER A 67 6.70 3.63 10.26
C SER A 67 5.48 4.55 10.12
N ALA A 68 5.68 5.87 10.26
CA ALA A 68 4.62 6.87 10.11
C ALA A 68 4.04 6.87 8.67
N PHE A 69 4.90 6.76 7.67
CA PHE A 69 4.51 6.64 6.26
C PHE A 69 3.71 5.35 6.00
N LEU A 70 4.23 4.19 6.42
CA LEU A 70 3.58 2.89 6.22
C LEU A 70 2.21 2.83 6.91
N ASN A 71 2.05 3.44 8.10
CA ASN A 71 0.74 3.57 8.73
C ASN A 71 -0.28 4.32 7.86
N ARG A 72 0.12 5.36 7.13
CA ARG A 72 -0.78 6.05 6.18
C ARG A 72 -1.08 5.20 4.94
N ILE A 73 -0.09 4.46 4.41
CA ILE A 73 -0.31 3.52 3.29
C ILE A 73 -1.27 2.40 3.68
N VAL A 74 -1.06 1.78 4.84
CA VAL A 74 -1.96 0.78 5.45
C VAL A 74 -3.36 1.35 5.62
N SER A 75 -3.50 2.58 6.12
CA SER A 75 -4.80 3.25 6.23
C SER A 75 -5.47 3.43 4.85
N CYS A 76 -4.73 3.89 3.83
CA CYS A 76 -5.29 4.09 2.49
C CYS A 76 -5.71 2.79 1.78
N ILE A 77 -5.04 1.66 2.07
CA ILE A 77 -5.33 0.37 1.43
C ILE A 77 -6.33 -0.46 2.24
N GLY A 78 -6.24 -0.44 3.58
CA GLY A 78 -6.96 -1.35 4.46
C GLY A 78 -8.40 -0.93 4.79
N THR A 79 -8.80 0.31 4.52
CA THR A 79 -10.20 0.71 4.67
C THR A 79 -11.07 0.14 3.56
N ASP A 80 -12.18 -0.51 3.93
CA ASP A 80 -13.34 -0.80 3.08
C ASP A 80 -14.12 0.48 2.74
N ALA A 81 -13.41 1.52 2.30
CA ALA A 81 -13.97 2.82 2.00
C ALA A 81 -14.75 2.79 0.68
N ASP A 82 -15.85 3.54 0.65
CA ASP A 82 -16.58 3.87 -0.59
C ASP A 82 -15.68 4.56 -1.62
N ASN A 83 -14.59 5.21 -1.16
CA ASN A 83 -13.63 5.87 -2.02
C ASN A 83 -12.35 5.04 -2.27
N ILE A 84 -12.31 4.40 -3.44
CA ILE A 84 -11.18 3.62 -3.95
C ILE A 84 -9.95 4.44 -4.38
N ARG A 85 -10.05 5.77 -4.55
CA ARG A 85 -8.97 6.56 -5.17
C ARG A 85 -7.66 6.60 -4.34
N PRO A 86 -7.68 6.75 -2.99
CA PRO A 86 -6.46 6.69 -2.19
C PRO A 86 -5.84 5.29 -2.22
N ALA A 87 -6.66 4.22 -2.16
CA ALA A 87 -6.20 2.84 -2.27
C ALA A 87 -5.49 2.59 -3.61
N GLN A 88 -6.11 2.99 -4.73
CA GLN A 88 -5.49 2.88 -6.05
C GLN A 88 -4.18 3.67 -6.13
N ARG A 89 -4.12 4.91 -5.62
CA ARG A 89 -2.88 5.71 -5.67
C ARG A 89 -1.79 5.12 -4.79
N ALA A 90 -2.10 4.66 -3.59
CA ALA A 90 -1.16 3.99 -2.69
C ALA A 90 -0.62 2.68 -3.30
N LEU A 91 -1.48 1.90 -3.97
CA LEU A 91 -1.08 0.68 -4.67
C LEU A 91 -0.17 0.93 -5.89
N GLN A 92 -0.13 2.14 -6.46
CA GLN A 92 0.81 2.46 -7.53
C GLN A 92 2.26 2.54 -7.05
N LEU A 93 2.50 2.87 -5.77
CA LEU A 93 3.84 2.99 -5.20
C LEU A 93 4.63 1.68 -5.37
N PHE A 94 3.97 0.52 -5.23
CA PHE A 94 4.58 -0.80 -5.40
C PHE A 94 5.01 -1.13 -6.83
N LYS A 95 4.73 -0.27 -7.82
CA LYS A 95 5.30 -0.40 -9.18
C LYS A 95 6.70 0.17 -9.29
N ASN A 96 7.14 0.95 -8.30
CA ASN A 96 8.37 1.70 -8.31
C ASN A 96 9.49 0.88 -7.63
N SER A 97 10.51 0.51 -8.39
CA SER A 97 11.62 -0.33 -7.91
C SER A 97 12.48 0.36 -6.85
N SER A 98 12.68 1.67 -6.93
CA SER A 98 13.39 2.45 -5.90
C SER A 98 12.64 2.41 -4.56
N PHE A 99 11.32 2.54 -4.60
CA PHE A 99 10.48 2.41 -3.40
C PHE A 99 10.51 0.99 -2.82
N LEU A 100 10.46 -0.05 -3.65
CA LEU A 100 10.60 -1.43 -3.20
C LEU A 100 11.98 -1.69 -2.55
N ALA A 101 13.05 -1.14 -3.12
CA ALA A 101 14.40 -1.24 -2.55
C ALA A 101 14.48 -0.57 -1.16
N LEU A 102 13.89 0.62 -1.00
CA LEU A 102 13.77 1.30 0.30
C LEU A 102 12.96 0.47 1.32
N LEU A 103 11.87 -0.17 0.89
CA LEU A 103 11.06 -1.05 1.76
C LEU A 103 11.81 -2.31 2.20
N MET A 104 12.56 -2.94 1.30
CA MET A 104 13.28 -4.19 1.56
C MET A 104 14.68 -3.98 2.17
N GLY A 105 15.15 -2.74 2.25
CA GLY A 105 16.52 -2.43 2.70
C GLY A 105 17.61 -2.79 1.70
N THR A 106 17.26 -3.04 0.43
CA THR A 106 18.18 -3.47 -0.64
C THR A 106 18.75 -2.31 -1.45
N GLY A 107 18.53 -1.06 -1.02
CA GLY A 107 19.11 0.11 -1.64
C GLY A 107 20.64 0.09 -1.62
N PRO A 108 21.32 0.64 -2.64
CA PRO A 108 22.78 0.74 -2.63
C PRO A 108 23.20 1.62 -1.45
N THR A 109 23.81 1.01 -0.43
CA THR A 109 24.41 1.73 0.70
C THR A 109 25.55 2.58 0.18
N THR A 110 25.28 3.87 -0.07
CA THR A 110 26.23 4.79 -0.69
C THR A 110 27.38 5.12 0.25
N GLY A 111 28.41 4.27 0.21
CA GLY A 111 29.74 4.58 0.70
C GLY A 111 29.86 4.76 2.21
N SER A 112 29.81 3.66 2.97
CA SER A 112 30.60 3.57 4.21
C SER A 112 32.09 3.47 3.83
N GLN A 113 32.68 4.56 3.33
CA GLN A 113 34.11 4.64 3.06
C GLN A 113 34.87 4.86 4.37
N GLY A 114 35.76 3.92 4.70
CA GLY A 114 36.97 4.22 5.47
C GLY A 114 36.80 4.52 6.96
N SER A 115 36.26 3.57 7.74
CA SER A 115 36.59 3.47 9.16
C SER A 115 37.60 2.34 9.37
N THR A 116 38.89 2.62 9.17
CA THR A 116 39.99 1.69 9.46
C THR A 116 40.24 1.62 10.97
N THR A 117 39.40 0.89 11.66
CA THR A 117 39.63 0.38 13.02
C THR A 117 39.25 -1.11 13.01
N ASP A 118 40.05 -1.96 13.65
CA ASP A 118 39.95 -3.45 13.62
C ASP A 118 38.68 -4.00 14.32
N SER A 119 37.50 -3.56 13.88
CA SER A 119 36.22 -4.16 14.19
C SER A 119 36.01 -5.35 13.26
N LYS A 120 35.95 -6.54 13.84
CA LYS A 120 35.69 -7.82 13.17
C LYS A 120 34.18 -7.94 12.83
N ASP A 121 33.65 -6.97 12.11
CA ASP A 121 32.27 -6.97 11.65
C ASP A 121 32.13 -8.02 10.54
N THR A 122 31.39 -9.07 10.82
CA THR A 122 31.18 -10.19 9.90
C THR A 122 30.26 -9.77 8.76
N PRO A 123 30.55 -10.12 7.48
CA PRO A 123 29.68 -9.77 6.35
C PRO A 123 28.21 -10.19 6.51
N ASP A 124 27.95 -11.22 7.32
CA ASP A 124 26.63 -11.75 7.63
C ASP A 124 25.72 -10.74 8.36
N ASP A 125 26.28 -9.85 9.20
CA ASP A 125 25.50 -8.91 10.02
C ASP A 125 24.77 -7.84 9.20
N CYS A 126 25.34 -7.45 8.05
CA CYS A 126 24.70 -6.50 7.13
C CYS A 126 23.49 -7.15 6.44
N ILE A 127 23.64 -8.41 6.03
CA ILE A 127 22.59 -9.17 5.34
C ILE A 127 21.38 -9.35 6.27
N GLU A 128 21.59 -9.74 7.53
CA GLU A 128 20.50 -9.91 8.50
C GLU A 128 19.78 -8.59 8.82
N ARG A 129 20.50 -7.46 8.87
CA ARG A 129 19.87 -6.14 9.08
C ARG A 129 18.90 -5.76 7.94
N THR A 130 19.25 -6.04 6.69
CA THR A 130 18.37 -5.75 5.54
C THR A 130 17.14 -6.66 5.55
N LYS A 131 17.31 -7.97 5.80
CA LYS A 131 16.20 -8.92 5.97
C LYS A 131 15.22 -8.48 7.06
N GLN A 132 15.71 -8.08 8.22
CA GLN A 132 14.86 -7.62 9.33
C GLN A 132 14.09 -6.34 8.95
N ALA A 133 14.73 -5.38 8.29
CA ALA A 133 14.06 -4.17 7.81
C ALA A 133 12.95 -4.48 6.78
N GLY A 134 13.19 -5.41 5.86
CA GLY A 134 12.16 -5.90 4.93
C GLY A 134 11.00 -6.59 5.65
N ALA A 135 11.30 -7.47 6.60
CA ALA A 135 10.29 -8.20 7.38
C ALA A 135 9.38 -7.25 8.18
N GLU A 136 9.91 -6.20 8.78
CA GLU A 136 9.12 -5.16 9.45
C GLU A 136 8.17 -4.42 8.50
N SER A 137 8.64 -4.05 7.30
CA SER A 137 7.80 -3.45 6.25
C SER A 137 6.63 -4.37 5.89
N LEU A 138 6.91 -5.66 5.67
CA LEU A 138 5.93 -6.65 5.29
C LEU A 138 4.93 -6.97 6.41
N ARG A 139 5.37 -7.01 7.68
CA ARG A 139 4.48 -7.20 8.85
C ARG A 139 3.40 -6.11 8.94
N MET A 140 3.71 -4.88 8.53
CA MET A 140 2.71 -3.80 8.46
C MET A 140 1.82 -3.90 7.22
N LEU A 141 2.41 -4.21 6.05
CA LEU A 141 1.73 -4.12 4.76
C LEU A 141 0.87 -5.35 4.41
N LEU A 142 1.36 -6.56 4.69
CA LEU A 142 0.72 -7.80 4.26
C LEU A 142 -0.72 -7.96 4.81
N PRO A 143 -1.03 -7.66 6.09
CA PRO A 143 -2.41 -7.76 6.58
C PRO A 143 -3.38 -6.83 5.82
N ALA A 144 -2.94 -5.62 5.47
CA ALA A 144 -3.76 -4.62 4.76
C ALA A 144 -3.93 -4.92 3.26
N LEU A 145 -2.92 -5.55 2.63
CA LEU A 145 -3.00 -6.03 1.26
C LEU A 145 -3.84 -7.31 1.16
N PHE A 146 -3.63 -8.28 2.08
CA PHE A 146 -4.29 -9.58 2.03
C PHE A 146 -5.74 -9.56 2.54
N ARG A 147 -6.08 -8.68 3.50
CA ARG A 147 -7.45 -8.50 4.03
C ARG A 147 -8.14 -9.80 4.46
N GLY A 148 -7.38 -10.75 5.02
CA GLY A 148 -7.91 -12.08 5.38
C GLY A 148 -8.44 -12.90 4.20
N GLY A 149 -7.92 -12.66 2.99
CA GLY A 149 -8.36 -13.31 1.75
C GLY A 149 -9.63 -12.70 1.14
N GLN A 150 -10.17 -11.61 1.70
CA GLN A 150 -11.36 -10.94 1.15
C GLN A 150 -10.97 -10.01 -0.01
N LEU A 151 -11.70 -10.12 -1.12
CA LEU A 151 -11.56 -9.23 -2.26
C LEU A 151 -12.26 -7.90 -1.99
N CYS A 152 -11.67 -6.80 -2.46
CA CYS A 152 -12.36 -5.51 -2.54
C CYS A 152 -13.53 -5.62 -3.52
N TRP A 153 -14.61 -4.85 -3.29
CA TRP A 153 -15.69 -4.69 -4.25
C TRP A 153 -15.21 -4.18 -5.62
N ASN A 154 -14.08 -3.47 -5.64
CA ASN A 154 -13.52 -2.89 -6.84
C ASN A 154 -12.47 -3.80 -7.51
N PRO A 155 -12.72 -4.31 -8.74
CA PRO A 155 -11.83 -5.26 -9.40
C PRO A 155 -10.47 -4.66 -9.78
N THR A 156 -10.40 -3.36 -10.06
CA THR A 156 -9.12 -2.68 -10.34
C THR A 156 -8.23 -2.65 -9.11
N VAL A 157 -8.80 -2.40 -7.92
CA VAL A 157 -8.06 -2.49 -6.65
C VAL A 157 -7.53 -3.92 -6.45
N ASN A 158 -8.34 -4.95 -6.69
CA ASN A 158 -7.89 -6.35 -6.58
C ASN A 158 -6.71 -6.68 -7.52
N LYS A 159 -6.80 -6.29 -8.80
CA LYS A 159 -5.69 -6.49 -9.76
C LYS A 159 -4.41 -5.74 -9.33
N MET A 160 -4.55 -4.53 -8.78
CA MET A 160 -3.42 -3.74 -8.29
C MET A 160 -2.84 -4.28 -6.99
N THR A 161 -3.65 -4.84 -6.08
CA THR A 161 -3.21 -5.56 -4.88
C THR A 161 -2.43 -6.81 -5.24
N GLY A 162 -2.92 -7.62 -6.18
CA GLY A 162 -2.19 -8.79 -6.68
C GLY A 162 -0.84 -8.42 -7.29
N LEU A 163 -0.78 -7.36 -8.09
CA LEU A 163 0.48 -6.83 -8.63
C LEU A 163 1.43 -6.32 -7.53
N ALA A 164 0.91 -5.63 -6.51
CA ALA A 164 1.71 -5.15 -5.37
C ALA A 164 2.31 -6.31 -4.57
N LEU A 165 1.52 -7.36 -4.30
CA LEU A 165 1.99 -8.59 -3.65
C LEU A 165 3.05 -9.30 -4.48
N ASN A 166 2.85 -9.45 -5.80
CA ASN A 166 3.83 -10.03 -6.69
C ASN A 166 5.15 -9.22 -6.70
N ASN A 167 5.06 -7.89 -6.78
CA ASN A 167 6.24 -7.03 -6.78
C ASN A 167 7.01 -7.06 -5.44
N LEU A 168 6.31 -7.14 -4.31
CA LEU A 168 6.93 -7.36 -3.01
C LEU A 168 7.63 -8.73 -2.94
N LYS A 169 7.00 -9.79 -3.46
CA LYS A 169 7.61 -11.12 -3.57
C LYS A 169 8.87 -11.09 -4.44
N SER A 170 8.81 -10.48 -5.63
CA SER A 170 9.95 -10.38 -6.55
C SER A 170 11.09 -9.50 -6.02
N ALA A 171 10.83 -8.59 -5.08
CA ALA A 171 11.86 -7.75 -4.48
C ALA A 171 12.70 -8.51 -3.44
N ASN A 172 12.11 -9.44 -2.68
CA ASN A 172 12.82 -10.34 -1.77
C ASN A 172 11.95 -11.57 -1.42
N GLU A 173 12.12 -12.68 -2.15
CA GLU A 173 11.27 -13.87 -2.01
C GLU A 173 11.42 -14.54 -0.64
N ASP A 174 12.63 -14.65 -0.10
CA ASP A 174 12.91 -15.30 1.19
C ASP A 174 12.24 -14.57 2.35
N VAL A 175 12.39 -13.25 2.41
CA VAL A 175 11.79 -12.40 3.44
C VAL A 175 10.27 -12.35 3.28
N PHE A 176 9.77 -12.37 2.04
CA PHE A 176 8.34 -12.43 1.75
C PHE A 176 7.71 -13.75 2.21
N ALA A 177 8.30 -14.89 1.86
CA ALA A 177 7.82 -16.21 2.25
C ALA A 177 7.84 -16.36 3.77
N SER A 178 8.99 -16.13 4.41
CA SER A 178 9.17 -16.24 5.86
C SER A 178 8.21 -15.32 6.64
N THR A 179 8.00 -14.08 6.19
CA THR A 179 7.04 -13.17 6.84
C THR A 179 5.59 -13.59 6.59
N SER A 180 5.26 -14.13 5.42
CA SER A 180 3.92 -14.63 5.11
C SER A 180 3.57 -15.88 5.92
N ASP A 181 4.51 -16.81 6.06
CA ASP A 181 4.35 -18.01 6.90
C ASP A 181 4.19 -17.65 8.39
N LEU A 182 4.92 -16.63 8.85
CA LEU A 182 4.79 -16.11 10.22
C LEU A 182 3.41 -15.47 10.49
N LEU A 183 2.81 -14.81 9.50
CA LEU A 183 1.53 -14.09 9.64
C LEU A 183 0.29 -14.96 9.35
N PHE A 184 0.41 -15.87 8.38
CA PHE A 184 -0.73 -16.60 7.80
C PHE A 184 -0.57 -18.13 7.86
N GLY A 185 0.61 -18.64 8.21
CA GLY A 185 0.86 -20.06 8.34
C GLY A 185 0.06 -20.70 9.50
N SER A 186 -0.20 -22.00 9.38
CA SER A 186 -1.09 -22.76 10.29
C SER A 186 -0.70 -22.76 11.78
N GLY A 187 0.50 -22.28 12.13
CA GLY A 187 0.94 -22.08 13.51
C GLY A 187 0.44 -20.78 14.16
N GLY A 188 -0.11 -19.84 13.39
CA GLY A 188 -0.61 -18.53 13.84
C GLY A 188 -1.88 -18.59 14.68
N THR A 189 -1.78 -19.12 15.90
CA THR A 189 -2.75 -18.94 17.00
C THR A 189 -4.23 -19.05 16.61
N ARG A 190 -4.69 -20.27 16.32
CA ARG A 190 -6.11 -20.66 16.46
C ARG A 190 -6.54 -20.78 17.94
N ALA A 191 -5.93 -19.97 18.81
CA ALA A 191 -6.08 -19.99 20.26
C ALA A 191 -7.09 -18.94 20.71
N SER A 192 -8.18 -19.38 21.36
CA SER A 192 -9.08 -18.56 22.20
C SER A 192 -10.11 -17.62 21.54
N GLN A 193 -10.75 -18.00 20.44
CA GLN A 193 -12.16 -17.58 20.17
C GLN A 193 -13.12 -18.76 20.01
N GLY A 194 -12.96 -19.77 20.86
CA GLY A 194 -13.97 -20.80 21.12
C GLY A 194 -15.15 -20.31 21.98
N LYS A 195 -15.67 -19.10 21.75
CA LYS A 195 -16.93 -18.66 22.36
C LYS A 195 -18.07 -19.02 21.41
N SER A 196 -18.66 -20.19 21.63
CA SER A 196 -19.87 -20.62 20.93
C SER A 196 -20.99 -19.63 21.19
N PHE A 197 -21.22 -18.71 20.25
CA PHE A 197 -22.44 -17.91 20.20
C PHE A 197 -23.58 -18.84 19.83
N LYS A 198 -24.21 -19.40 20.87
CA LYS A 198 -25.46 -20.14 20.78
C LYS A 198 -26.51 -19.16 20.22
N ALA A 199 -26.86 -19.32 18.95
CA ALA A 199 -27.76 -18.41 18.25
C ALA A 199 -29.17 -18.48 18.87
N SER A 200 -29.48 -17.55 19.76
CA SER A 200 -30.86 -17.25 20.16
C SER A 200 -31.44 -16.28 19.13
N SER A 201 -32.23 -16.81 18.19
CA SER A 201 -33.00 -15.98 17.25
C SER A 201 -33.92 -15.03 18.03
N PRO A 202 -33.91 -13.70 17.79
CA PRO A 202 -34.96 -12.83 18.28
C PRO A 202 -36.28 -13.14 17.52
N PRO A 203 -37.45 -12.97 18.16
CA PRO A 203 -38.73 -13.14 17.48
C PRO A 203 -38.95 -12.07 16.40
N LEU A 204 -39.60 -12.45 15.31
CA LEU A 204 -40.06 -11.52 14.27
C LEU A 204 -41.21 -10.64 14.81
N GLU A 205 -40.89 -9.45 15.29
CA GLU A 205 -41.88 -8.43 15.60
C GLU A 205 -42.31 -7.70 14.32
N LYS A 206 -43.63 -7.68 14.06
CA LYS A 206 -44.21 -7.10 12.83
C LYS A 206 -44.22 -5.58 12.91
N VAL A 207 -43.23 -4.93 12.31
CA VAL A 207 -43.28 -3.47 12.10
C VAL A 207 -44.40 -3.13 11.12
N GLN A 208 -45.45 -2.47 11.63
CA GLN A 208 -46.50 -1.88 10.80
C GLN A 208 -45.96 -0.66 10.06
N GLN A 209 -46.28 -0.54 8.76
CA GLN A 209 -45.95 0.64 7.96
C GLN A 209 -46.90 1.78 8.28
N THR A 210 -46.40 2.84 8.92
CA THR A 210 -47.08 4.15 8.98
C THR A 210 -46.69 4.99 7.77
N PRO A 211 -47.65 5.48 6.94
CA PRO A 211 -47.34 6.39 5.84
C PRO A 211 -47.12 7.81 6.38
N LEU A 212 -45.93 8.37 6.16
CA LEU A 212 -45.69 9.80 6.43
C LEU A 212 -46.14 10.65 5.24
N LEU A 213 -47.08 11.56 5.50
CA LEU A 213 -47.58 12.54 4.54
C LEU A 213 -46.65 13.75 4.43
N LEU A 214 -46.44 14.15 3.17
CA LEU A 214 -46.14 15.50 2.65
C LEU A 214 -45.83 16.64 3.64
N SER A 215 -44.68 17.30 3.41
CA SER A 215 -44.67 18.74 3.07
C SER A 215 -43.30 19.21 2.55
N ASN A 216 -43.17 19.43 1.25
CA ASN A 216 -42.08 20.22 0.64
C ASN A 216 -42.69 21.47 -0.03
N PRO A 217 -42.16 22.69 0.20
CA PRO A 217 -42.63 23.90 -0.48
C PRO A 217 -42.10 24.00 -1.92
N PRO A 218 -42.77 24.78 -2.81
CA PRO A 218 -42.47 24.80 -4.23
C PRO A 218 -41.39 25.81 -4.62
N LEU A 219 -40.58 25.46 -5.62
CA LEU A 219 -39.80 26.40 -6.44
C LEU A 219 -40.01 26.07 -7.93
N SER A 220 -40.75 26.92 -8.63
CA SER A 220 -40.65 27.14 -10.09
C SER A 220 -39.44 28.07 -10.36
N PHE A 221 -38.76 28.15 -11.50
CA PHE A 221 -39.00 27.85 -12.93
C PHE A 221 -37.65 27.36 -13.57
N ALA A 222 -37.50 26.87 -14.82
CA ALA A 222 -38.39 26.70 -15.99
C ALA A 222 -37.94 25.49 -16.87
N ASP A 223 -38.72 25.26 -17.92
CA ASP A 223 -38.52 24.49 -19.17
C ASP A 223 -37.15 23.91 -19.57
N ALA A 224 -37.15 22.60 -19.85
CA ALA A 224 -36.49 22.02 -21.03
C ALA A 224 -37.29 20.78 -21.51
N LYS A 225 -37.42 20.61 -22.84
CA LYS A 225 -38.43 19.74 -23.46
C LYS A 225 -37.84 18.45 -24.07
N THR A 226 -38.47 17.30 -23.79
CA THR A 226 -38.55 16.06 -24.62
C THR A 226 -37.26 15.42 -25.20
N SER A 227 -37.02 14.14 -24.88
CA SER A 227 -37.22 13.03 -25.84
C SER A 227 -36.75 11.66 -25.32
N HIS A 228 -37.71 10.72 -25.24
CA HIS A 228 -37.62 9.27 -25.49
C HIS A 228 -36.28 8.64 -25.91
N HIS A 229 -35.89 7.55 -25.23
CA HIS A 229 -35.84 6.20 -25.84
C HIS A 229 -35.80 5.05 -24.81
N ASP A 230 -36.14 3.87 -25.30
CA ASP A 230 -36.62 2.65 -24.62
C ASP A 230 -35.79 2.01 -23.50
N ALA A 231 -36.52 1.35 -22.60
CA ALA A 231 -36.00 0.35 -21.67
C ALA A 231 -35.73 -0.99 -22.38
N LYS A 232 -34.75 -1.76 -21.90
CA LYS A 232 -34.56 -3.16 -22.32
C LYS A 232 -34.13 -4.03 -21.15
N ASP A 233 -35.07 -4.84 -20.66
CA ASP A 233 -34.81 -5.86 -19.64
C ASP A 233 -33.78 -6.89 -20.10
N THR A 234 -32.89 -7.31 -19.20
CA THR A 234 -32.13 -8.55 -19.34
C THR A 234 -31.96 -9.23 -17.98
N SER A 235 -32.78 -10.25 -17.75
CA SER A 235 -32.74 -11.10 -16.56
C SER A 235 -31.45 -11.92 -16.51
N LYS A 236 -30.70 -11.84 -15.41
CA LYS A 236 -29.46 -12.61 -15.21
C LYS A 236 -29.71 -13.81 -14.30
N SER A 237 -29.55 -15.02 -14.84
CA SER A 237 -29.63 -16.27 -14.08
C SER A 237 -28.43 -16.43 -13.12
N THR A 238 -28.69 -16.94 -11.92
CA THR A 238 -27.68 -17.16 -10.88
C THR A 238 -27.40 -18.65 -10.72
N ALA A 239 -26.24 -19.10 -11.22
CA ALA A 239 -25.76 -20.46 -10.97
C ALA A 239 -24.75 -20.46 -9.81
N ARG A 240 -24.99 -21.34 -8.84
CA ARG A 240 -24.19 -21.52 -7.62
C ARG A 240 -23.07 -22.52 -7.93
N SER A 241 -21.81 -22.11 -7.81
CA SER A 241 -20.64 -23.00 -7.94
C SER A 241 -19.68 -22.81 -6.77
N SER A 242 -18.98 -23.88 -6.40
CA SER A 242 -18.12 -24.00 -5.23
C SER A 242 -16.95 -23.01 -5.22
N ASN A 243 -16.67 -22.41 -4.06
CA ASN A 243 -15.47 -21.59 -3.84
C ASN A 243 -14.21 -22.47 -3.96
N PRO A 244 -13.29 -22.19 -4.91
CA PRO A 244 -11.96 -22.78 -4.91
C PRO A 244 -11.09 -22.16 -3.79
N ASP A 245 -9.93 -22.76 -3.55
CA ASP A 245 -8.90 -22.22 -2.66
C ASP A 245 -8.49 -20.80 -3.13
N PRO A 246 -8.57 -19.76 -2.27
CA PRO A 246 -8.35 -18.38 -2.67
C PRO A 246 -6.91 -18.10 -3.11
N VAL A 247 -5.92 -18.89 -2.67
CA VAL A 247 -4.52 -18.74 -3.08
C VAL A 247 -4.34 -19.27 -4.50
N LEU A 248 -4.87 -20.47 -4.77
CA LEU A 248 -4.84 -21.09 -6.10
C LEU A 248 -5.60 -20.26 -7.14
N TRP A 249 -6.81 -19.80 -6.79
CA TRP A 249 -7.62 -18.96 -7.68
C TRP A 249 -6.94 -17.61 -8.02
N ALA A 250 -6.24 -17.01 -7.05
CA ALA A 250 -5.48 -15.78 -7.28
C ALA A 250 -4.31 -16.00 -8.26
N MET A 251 -3.63 -17.15 -8.19
CA MET A 251 -2.53 -17.49 -9.11
C MET A 251 -3.04 -17.87 -10.51
N GLU A 252 -4.13 -18.62 -10.61
CA GLU A 252 -4.67 -19.11 -11.88
C GLU A 252 -5.23 -17.98 -12.76
N ASN A 253 -5.84 -16.95 -12.16
CA ASN A 253 -6.34 -15.78 -12.88
C ASN A 253 -5.24 -14.74 -13.27
N MET A 254 -3.97 -14.96 -12.88
CA MET A 254 -2.87 -14.07 -13.27
C MET A 254 -2.21 -14.46 -14.61
N ASN A 255 -2.51 -15.63 -15.18
CA ASN A 255 -1.76 -16.20 -16.31
C ASN A 255 -2.40 -16.02 -17.71
N LEU A 256 -3.38 -15.11 -17.86
CA LEU A 256 -4.24 -15.04 -19.06
C LEU A 256 -3.83 -14.02 -20.14
N ASP A 257 -2.68 -13.36 -20.03
CA ASP A 257 -2.33 -12.20 -20.90
C ASP A 257 -0.88 -12.23 -21.44
N SER A 258 -0.30 -13.43 -21.62
CA SER A 258 1.10 -13.62 -22.05
C SER A 258 1.26 -14.31 -23.41
N THR A 259 0.36 -14.04 -24.36
CA THR A 259 0.53 -14.44 -25.77
C THR A 259 0.04 -13.38 -26.77
N SER A 260 0.87 -12.35 -27.02
CA SER A 260 0.86 -11.66 -28.31
C SER A 260 2.29 -11.39 -28.78
N SER A 261 2.84 -12.34 -29.55
CA SER A 261 4.08 -12.15 -30.28
C SER A 261 3.87 -11.19 -31.44
N GLY A 262 4.81 -10.27 -31.65
CA GLY A 262 4.73 -9.24 -32.69
C GLY A 262 6.13 -8.87 -33.18
N ALA A 263 6.73 -9.74 -33.98
CA ALA A 263 8.05 -9.53 -34.55
C ALA A 263 8.04 -8.45 -35.66
N SER A 264 9.07 -7.61 -35.72
CA SER A 264 9.55 -7.06 -36.99
C SER A 264 11.02 -6.67 -36.89
N ALA A 265 11.78 -7.03 -37.90
CA ALA A 265 13.22 -6.79 -37.97
C ALA A 265 13.56 -5.77 -39.05
N LYS A 266 14.61 -4.96 -38.84
CA LYS A 266 15.63 -4.70 -39.84
C LYS A 266 16.82 -3.93 -39.26
N SER A 267 17.99 -4.54 -39.36
CA SER A 267 19.29 -3.92 -39.16
C SER A 267 19.91 -3.62 -40.52
N ASP A 268 19.99 -2.34 -40.89
CA ASP A 268 20.78 -1.90 -42.05
C ASP A 268 22.01 -1.12 -41.55
N ALA A 269 23.16 -1.81 -41.53
CA ALA A 269 24.46 -1.20 -41.23
C ALA A 269 25.21 -1.00 -42.55
N LYS A 270 25.34 0.25 -42.99
CA LYS A 270 26.10 0.61 -44.20
C LYS A 270 27.45 1.22 -43.82
N SER A 271 28.50 0.39 -43.86
CA SER A 271 29.89 0.83 -43.77
C SER A 271 30.46 1.03 -45.18
N ASP A 272 30.48 2.28 -45.67
CA ASP A 272 31.28 2.65 -46.84
C ASP A 272 32.75 2.81 -46.41
N SER A 273 33.63 1.98 -46.96
CA SER A 273 35.09 2.11 -46.83
C SER A 273 35.67 2.07 -48.23
N LYS A 274 36.25 3.19 -48.66
CA LYS A 274 36.84 3.32 -49.99
C LYS A 274 38.29 3.80 -49.86
N GLY A 275 39.21 2.94 -50.27
CA GLY A 275 40.58 3.30 -50.60
C GLY A 275 40.77 3.31 -52.12
N GLU A 276 41.91 3.85 -52.55
CA GLU A 276 42.29 4.19 -53.94
C GLU A 276 41.57 5.42 -54.54
#